data_AF-A0A955ITD4-F1
#
_entry.id   AF-A0A955ITD4-F1
#
_cell.length_a   1.000
_cell.length_b   1.000
_cell.length_c   1.000
_cell.angle_alpha   90.00
_cell.angle_beta   90.00
_cell.angle_gamma   90.00
#
_symmetry.space_group_name_H-M   'P 1'
#
loop_
_entity.id
_entity.type
_entity.pdbx_description
1 polymer ?
#
loop_
_entity_poly.entity_id
_entity_poly.type
_entity_poly.pdbx_seq_one_letter_code
_entity_poly.pdbx_strand_id
1 'polypeptide(L)'
;MSERTYDGVICFGGEDWWYHNRGHYDMQMMREMSRHVPVVYINSLGMRVPRMSEGAMFVRRIIRKLRSLRRGLVVVRDRFAVFSPFAIPGPMGMAISKRLLPFQIRR
;
A
#
# COMPACT_ATOMS: atom_id res chain seq x y z
N MET A 1 -9.12 -22.79 -23.77
CA MET A 1 -8.68 -21.90 -22.67
C MET A 1 -7.21 -21.61 -22.89
N SER A 2 -6.82 -20.36 -23.14
CA SER A 2 -5.40 -20.00 -23.22
C SER A 2 -4.75 -20.29 -21.87
N GLU A 3 -3.61 -20.96 -21.87
CA GLU A 3 -2.80 -21.16 -20.67
C GLU A 3 -2.44 -19.80 -20.08
N ARG A 4 -2.88 -19.51 -18.86
CA ARG A 4 -2.54 -18.26 -18.18
C ARG A 4 -1.10 -18.36 -17.70
N THR A 5 -0.27 -17.41 -18.10
CA THR A 5 1.12 -17.32 -17.65
C THR A 5 1.28 -16.67 -16.27
N TYR A 6 0.16 -16.28 -15.63
CA TYR A 6 0.12 -15.60 -14.34
C TYR A 6 -1.18 -15.91 -13.58
N ASP A 7 -1.08 -15.89 -12.25
CA ASP A 7 -2.20 -16.20 -11.35
C ASP A 7 -2.85 -14.96 -10.71
N GLY A 8 -2.28 -13.77 -10.88
CA GLY A 8 -2.79 -12.55 -10.26
C GLY A 8 -1.97 -11.30 -10.59
N VAL A 9 -2.36 -10.18 -9.98
CA VAL A 9 -1.71 -8.87 -10.16
C VAL A 9 -1.37 -8.24 -8.83
N ILE A 10 -0.15 -7.73 -8.73
CA ILE A 10 0.28 -6.85 -7.64
C ILE A 10 0.51 -5.46 -8.24
N CYS A 11 -0.20 -4.45 -7.73
CA CYS A 11 -0.12 -3.08 -8.20
C CYS A 11 0.50 -2.19 -7.12
N PHE A 12 1.65 -1.60 -7.40
CA PHE A 12 2.26 -0.59 -6.53
C PHE A 12 1.63 0.77 -6.83
N GLY A 13 0.71 1.19 -5.97
CA GLY A 13 -0.04 2.42 -6.11
C GLY A 13 0.80 3.68 -5.92
N GLY A 14 0.49 4.72 -6.70
CA GLY A 14 1.02 6.07 -6.49
C GLY A 14 0.34 6.81 -5.34
N GLU A 15 -0.87 6.38 -4.95
CA GLU A 15 -1.72 7.03 -3.96
C GLU A 15 -2.24 6.05 -2.88
N ASP A 16 -2.91 6.59 -1.86
CA ASP A 16 -3.56 5.81 -0.79
C ASP A 16 -5.03 5.51 -1.12
N TRP A 17 -5.37 4.22 -1.25
CA TRP A 17 -6.71 3.70 -1.54
C TRP A 17 -7.79 4.27 -0.63
N TRP A 18 -7.50 4.46 0.66
CA TRP A 18 -8.50 4.88 1.64
C TRP A 18 -9.01 6.30 1.41
N TYR A 19 -8.27 7.10 0.63
CA TYR A 19 -8.62 8.49 0.33
C TYR A 19 -8.97 8.70 -1.14
N HIS A 20 -8.43 7.88 -2.04
CA HIS A 20 -8.42 8.17 -3.47
C HIS A 20 -9.16 7.14 -4.35
N ASN A 21 -9.77 6.10 -3.75
CA ASN A 21 -10.42 4.99 -4.47
C ASN A 21 -11.60 5.36 -5.40
N ARG A 22 -12.02 6.62 -5.44
CA ARG A 22 -13.12 7.08 -6.30
C ARG A 22 -12.64 7.70 -7.62
N GLY A 23 -11.48 8.35 -7.64
CA GLY A 23 -11.07 9.20 -8.77
C GLY A 23 -9.86 8.71 -9.56
N HIS A 24 -9.06 7.80 -9.01
CA HIS A 24 -7.78 7.44 -9.61
C HIS A 24 -7.87 6.24 -10.55
N TYR A 25 -7.31 6.40 -11.75
CA TYR A 25 -7.35 5.41 -12.82
C TYR A 25 -6.76 4.08 -12.41
N ASP A 26 -5.59 4.06 -11.75
CA ASP A 26 -4.94 2.83 -11.29
C ASP A 26 -5.85 2.03 -10.35
N MET A 27 -6.53 2.70 -9.42
CA MET A 27 -7.47 2.08 -8.50
C MET A 27 -8.72 1.56 -9.20
N GLN A 28 -9.27 2.30 -10.17
CA GLN A 28 -10.40 1.81 -10.98
C GLN A 28 -10.00 0.65 -11.89
N MET A 29 -8.81 0.70 -12.48
CA MET A 29 -8.30 -0.37 -13.35
C MET A 29 -8.07 -1.65 -12.55
N MET A 30 -7.39 -1.55 -11.40
CA MET A 30 -7.25 -2.68 -10.47
C MET A 30 -8.60 -3.17 -9.97
N ARG A 31 -9.56 -2.24 -9.84
CA ARG A 31 -10.95 -2.59 -9.62
C ARG A 31 -11.47 -3.46 -10.78
N GLU A 32 -11.51 -3.00 -12.01
CA GLU A 32 -12.08 -3.83 -13.07
C GLU A 32 -11.30 -5.16 -13.28
N MET A 33 -9.99 -5.16 -13.09
CA MET A 33 -9.16 -6.37 -13.20
C MET A 33 -9.51 -7.48 -12.21
N SER A 34 -9.92 -7.19 -10.96
CA SER A 34 -10.18 -8.32 -10.04
C SER A 34 -11.40 -9.16 -10.37
N ARG A 35 -12.24 -8.71 -11.31
CA ARG A 35 -13.29 -9.57 -11.84
C ARG A 35 -12.71 -10.80 -12.53
N HIS A 36 -11.48 -10.72 -13.04
CA HIS A 36 -10.84 -11.76 -13.85
C HIS A 36 -9.73 -12.54 -13.12
N VAL A 37 -8.96 -11.87 -12.25
CA VAL A 37 -7.82 -12.43 -11.51
C VAL A 37 -7.72 -11.86 -10.09
N PRO A 38 -7.14 -12.55 -9.12
CA PRO A 38 -6.74 -11.96 -7.84
C PRO A 38 -5.88 -10.69 -8.03
N VAL A 39 -6.20 -9.64 -7.28
CA VAL A 39 -5.48 -8.36 -7.30
C VAL A 39 -5.11 -7.95 -5.88
N VAL A 40 -3.87 -7.50 -5.71
CA VAL A 40 -3.40 -6.82 -4.49
C VAL A 40 -2.91 -5.41 -4.86
N TYR A 41 -3.56 -4.38 -4.34
CA TYR A 41 -3.11 -2.99 -4.48
C TYR A 41 -2.30 -2.60 -3.25
N ILE A 42 -1.05 -2.22 -3.46
CA ILE A 42 -0.14 -1.76 -2.42
C ILE A 42 -0.27 -0.24 -2.33
N ASN A 43 -0.76 0.26 -1.20
CA ASN A 43 -0.86 1.70 -0.97
C ASN A 43 0.52 2.37 -1.08
N SER A 44 0.52 3.58 -1.65
CA SER A 44 1.73 4.38 -1.78
C SER A 44 2.37 4.67 -0.43
N LEU A 45 3.63 4.24 -0.30
CA LEU A 45 4.48 4.52 0.84
C LEU A 45 5.17 5.86 0.62
N GLY A 46 4.46 6.98 0.59
CA GLY A 46 5.06 8.29 0.32
C GLY A 46 6.42 8.46 1.00
N MET A 47 7.50 8.34 0.20
CA MET A 47 8.88 8.19 0.67
C MET A 47 9.60 9.52 0.85
N ARG A 48 8.91 10.65 0.58
CA ARG A 48 9.49 11.97 0.86
C ARG A 48 9.73 12.07 2.36
N VAL A 49 11.02 12.07 2.73
CA VAL A 49 11.49 12.34 4.09
C VAL A 49 10.93 13.70 4.48
N PRO A 50 10.04 13.77 5.47
CA PRO A 50 9.56 15.05 5.96
C PRO A 50 10.75 15.80 6.54
N ARG A 51 10.86 17.11 6.27
CA ARG A 51 11.90 17.91 6.91
C ARG A 51 11.58 17.98 8.40
N MET A 52 12.57 17.68 9.26
CA MET A 52 12.38 17.70 10.72
C MET A 52 11.95 19.08 11.27
N SER A 53 12.05 20.14 10.45
CA SER A 53 11.57 21.49 10.75
C SER A 53 10.03 21.63 10.81
N GLU A 54 9.23 20.58 10.51
CA GLU A 54 7.76 20.64 10.49
C GLU A 54 7.06 20.25 11.82
N GLY A 55 7.81 19.91 12.88
CA GLY A 55 7.27 19.74 14.25
C GLY A 55 6.00 18.88 14.36
N ALA A 56 4.91 19.44 14.90
CA ALA A 56 3.65 18.74 15.16
C ALA A 56 2.97 18.15 13.91
N MET A 57 3.18 18.73 12.72
CA MET A 57 2.63 18.22 11.46
C MET A 57 3.28 16.90 11.04
N PHE A 58 4.57 16.71 11.35
CA PHE A 58 5.28 15.45 11.12
C PHE A 58 4.68 14.32 11.96
N VAL A 59 4.45 14.56 13.25
CA VAL A 59 3.83 13.60 14.16
C VAL A 59 2.40 13.25 13.71
N ARG A 60 1.61 14.24 13.28
CA ARG A 60 0.26 14.01 12.76
C ARG A 60 0.26 13.17 11.47
N ARG A 61 1.23 13.42 10.56
CA ARG A 61 1.44 12.60 9.35
C ARG A 61 1.83 11.16 9.71
N ILE A 62 2.72 10.98 10.69
CA ILE A 62 3.10 9.65 11.19
C ILE A 62 1.89 8.94 11.80
N ILE A 63 1.14 9.56 12.71
CA ILE A 63 -0.04 8.96 13.33
C ILE A 63 -1.09 8.58 12.28
N ARG A 64 -1.32 9.43 11.26
CA ARG A 64 -2.23 9.11 10.15
C ARG A 64 -1.72 7.91 9.34
N LYS A 65 -0.41 7.83 9.07
CA LYS A 65 0.22 6.67 8.44
C LYS A 65 0.05 5.42 9.33
N LEU A 66 0.40 5.47 10.61
CA LEU A 66 0.24 4.37 11.57
C LEU A 66 -1.21 3.85 11.63
N ARG A 67 -2.21 4.73 11.54
CA ARG A 67 -3.62 4.34 11.47
C ARG A 67 -3.97 3.61 10.17
N SER A 68 -3.40 4.01 9.04
CA SER A 68 -3.53 3.29 7.76
C SER A 68 -2.85 1.92 7.84
N LEU A 69 -1.69 1.84 8.51
CA LEU A 69 -0.90 0.62 8.70
C LEU A 69 -1.58 -0.42 9.59
N ARG A 70 -2.40 0.01 10.55
CA ARG A 70 -3.19 -0.91 11.41
C ARG A 70 -4.19 -1.76 10.62
N ARG A 71 -4.49 -1.40 9.37
CA ARG A 71 -5.40 -2.13 8.50
C ARG A 71 -4.74 -3.34 7.82
N GLY A 72 -3.40 -3.39 7.73
CA GLY A 72 -2.68 -4.52 7.15
C GLY A 72 -3.14 -4.85 5.72
N LEU A 73 -3.41 -6.13 5.47
CA LEU A 73 -4.09 -6.61 4.26
C LEU A 73 -5.61 -6.56 4.49
N VAL A 74 -6.31 -5.75 3.71
CA VAL A 74 -7.78 -5.66 3.76
C VAL A 74 -8.37 -6.13 2.45
N VAL A 75 -9.24 -7.13 2.51
CA VAL A 75 -10.06 -7.52 1.35
C VAL A 75 -11.17 -6.48 1.20
N VAL A 76 -11.11 -5.69 0.12
CA VAL A 76 -12.08 -4.61 -0.15
C VAL A 76 -13.22 -5.07 -1.06
N ARG A 77 -13.02 -6.17 -1.79
CA ARG A 77 -14.08 -6.96 -2.45
C ARG A 77 -13.55 -8.35 -2.82
N ASP A 78 -14.41 -9.16 -3.41
CA ASP A 78 -14.01 -10.44 -4.00
C ASP A 78 -12.79 -10.31 -4.94
N ARG A 79 -11.78 -11.15 -4.69
CA ARG A 79 -10.48 -11.16 -5.38
C ARG A 79 -9.70 -9.84 -5.33
N PHE A 80 -10.05 -8.86 -4.49
CA PHE A 80 -9.31 -7.61 -4.36
C PHE A 80 -8.93 -7.29 -2.92
N ALA A 81 -7.64 -7.30 -2.66
CA ALA A 81 -7.07 -6.83 -1.41
C ALA A 81 -6.28 -5.54 -1.59
N VAL A 82 -6.26 -4.74 -0.54
CA VAL A 82 -5.44 -3.53 -0.41
C VAL A 82 -4.48 -3.76 0.75
N PHE A 83 -3.19 -3.62 0.49
CA PHE A 83 -2.14 -3.76 1.49
C PHE A 83 -1.49 -2.42 1.80
N SER A 84 -1.32 -2.11 3.08
CA SER A 84 -0.62 -0.92 3.55
C SER A 84 0.67 -1.32 4.30
N PRO A 85 1.81 -1.45 3.60
CA PRO A 85 3.06 -1.87 4.23
C PRO A 85 3.58 -0.82 5.21
N PHE A 86 4.07 -1.25 6.35
CA PHE A 86 4.81 -0.40 7.28
C PHE A 86 6.20 -0.13 6.74
N ALA A 87 6.46 1.12 6.36
CA ALA A 87 7.77 1.63 6.00
C ALA A 87 8.06 2.96 6.71
N ILE A 88 9.19 3.00 7.41
CA ILE A 88 9.71 4.19 8.08
C ILE A 88 10.61 4.93 7.08
N PRO A 89 10.34 6.22 6.78
CA PRO A 89 11.18 7.01 5.89
C PRO A 89 12.54 7.33 6.52
N GLY A 90 13.52 7.68 5.67
CA GLY A 90 14.87 8.08 6.07
C GLY A 90 15.87 6.92 6.09
N PRO A 91 17.19 7.21 6.11
CA PRO A 91 18.24 6.18 5.95
C PRO A 91 18.16 5.07 7.03
N MET A 92 17.97 5.48 8.29
CA MET A 92 17.81 4.56 9.42
C MET A 92 16.46 3.83 9.38
N GLY A 93 15.40 4.52 8.95
CA GLY A 93 14.06 3.94 8.79
C GLY A 93 13.99 2.88 7.69
N MET A 94 14.73 3.05 6.60
CA MET A 94 14.81 2.06 5.52
C MET A 94 15.48 0.77 5.96
N ALA A 95 16.53 0.84 6.79
CA ALA A 95 17.18 -0.36 7.34
C ALA A 95 16.20 -1.20 8.19
N ILE A 96 15.40 -0.53 9.03
CA ILE A 96 14.35 -1.16 9.84
C ILE A 96 13.25 -1.73 8.93
N SER A 97 12.79 -0.95 7.95
CA SER A 97 11.75 -1.38 7.00
C SER A 97 12.18 -2.62 6.22
N LYS A 98 13.44 -2.68 5.76
CA LYS A 98 14.01 -3.83 5.06
C LYS A 98 13.96 -5.11 5.91
N ARG A 99 14.13 -5.00 7.22
CA ARG A 99 14.06 -6.13 8.16
C ARG A 99 12.62 -6.52 8.51
N LEU A 100 11.69 -5.58 8.53
CA LEU A 100 10.30 -5.82 8.95
C LEU A 100 9.37 -6.23 7.79
N LEU A 101 9.59 -5.73 6.58
CA LEU A 101 8.75 -6.04 5.40
C LEU A 101 8.55 -7.55 5.14
N PRO A 102 9.58 -8.41 5.25
CA PRO A 102 9.38 -9.86 5.04
C PRO A 102 8.34 -10.48 5.97
N PHE A 103 8.25 -10.00 7.22
CA PHE A 103 7.26 -10.49 8.18
C PHE A 103 5.84 -10.00 7.85
N GLN A 104 5.70 -8.89 7.14
CA GLN A 104 4.41 -8.34 6.75
C GLN A 104 3.84 -9.00 5.49
N ILE A 105 4.70 -9.65 4.68
CA ILE A 105 4.30 -10.35 3.44
C ILE A 105 4.00 -11.84 3.70
N ARG A 106 4.61 -12.43 4.75
CA ARG A 106 4.47 -13.86 5.09
C ARG A 106 3.23 -14.18 5.95
N ARG A 107 2.35 -13.21 6.19
CA ARG A 107 1.11 -13.37 6.98
C ARG A 107 -0.09 -13.21 6.08
#